data_AF-A0A354GZQ2-F1
#
_entry.id   AF-A0A354GZQ2-F1
#
_cell.length_a   1.000
_cell.length_b   1.000
_cell.length_c   1.000
_cell.angle_alpha   90.00
_cell.angle_beta   90.00
_cell.angle_gamma   90.00
#
_symmetry.space_group_name_H-M   'P 1'
#
loop_
_entity.id
_entity.type
_entity.pdbx_description
1 polymer ?
#
loop_
_entity_poly.entity_id
_entity_poly.type
_entity_poly.pdbx_seq_one_letter_code
_entity_poly.pdbx_strand_id
1 'polypeptide(L)' 'NTQYPDFTNAKIHGKPAAQVITDRAWLETTFVPQVQNRGAAVIKARGQSSAMSAANGAIDHVKSLLTPT' A
#
# COMPACT_ATOMS: atom_id res chain seq x y z
N ASN A 1 -1.98 -12.34 6.68
CA ASN A 1 -2.41 -11.28 5.75
C ASN A 1 -3.52 -10.48 6.41
N THR A 2 -3.16 -9.55 7.30
CA THR A 2 -4.08 -8.97 8.30
C THR A 2 -3.92 -7.46 8.43
N GLN A 3 -2.98 -6.85 7.71
CA GLN A 3 -2.88 -5.39 7.65
C GLN A 3 -4.15 -4.80 7.05
N TYR A 4 -4.55 -3.61 7.49
CA TYR A 4 -5.68 -2.86 6.95
C TYR A 4 -5.17 -1.59 6.24
N PRO A 5 -5.02 -1.61 4.91
CA PRO A 5 -4.73 -0.41 4.11
C PRO A 5 -5.94 0.53 4.18
N ASP A 6 -5.88 1.47 5.11
CA ASP A 6 -7.03 2.29 5.50
C ASP A 6 -7.35 3.39 4.46
N PHE A 7 -8.20 3.05 3.51
CA PHE A 7 -8.74 4.00 2.53
C PHE A 7 -9.77 4.96 3.11
N THR A 8 -10.28 4.73 4.33
CA THR A 8 -11.30 5.58 4.96
C THR A 8 -10.70 6.86 5.54
N ASN A 9 -9.45 6.79 6.00
CA ASN A 9 -8.68 7.95 6.47
C ASN A 9 -7.73 8.54 5.41
N ALA A 10 -7.42 7.80 4.35
CA ALA A 10 -6.57 8.29 3.27
C ALA A 10 -7.17 9.51 2.55
N LYS A 11 -6.29 10.38 2.04
CA LYS A 11 -6.67 11.57 1.25
C LYS A 11 -5.95 11.58 -0.10
N ILE A 12 -6.67 11.99 -1.15
CA ILE A 12 -6.15 12.23 -2.50
C ILE A 12 -6.30 13.73 -2.78
N HIS A 13 -5.18 14.44 -2.94
CA HIS A 13 -5.14 15.90 -3.04
C HIS A 13 -5.98 16.61 -1.96
N GLY A 14 -5.89 16.12 -0.72
CA GLY A 14 -6.61 16.68 0.43
C GLY A 14 -8.07 16.25 0.58
N LYS A 15 -8.68 15.61 -0.42
CA LYS A 15 -10.05 15.07 -0.36
C LYS A 15 -10.05 13.64 0.16
N PRO A 16 -11.03 13.20 0.96
CA PRO A 16 -11.14 11.80 1.39
C PRO A 16 -11.09 10.84 0.19
N ALA A 17 -10.29 9.77 0.28
CA ALA A 17 -10.06 8.88 -0.85
C ALA A 17 -11.38 8.23 -1.35
N ALA A 18 -12.29 7.91 -0.44
CA ALA A 18 -13.63 7.37 -0.78
C ALA A 18 -14.54 8.35 -1.54
N GLN A 19 -14.23 9.65 -1.57
CA GLN A 19 -14.94 10.64 -2.41
C GLN A 19 -14.36 10.72 -3.82
N VAL A 20 -13.08 10.35 -3.99
CA VAL A 20 -12.39 10.38 -5.28
C VAL A 20 -12.53 9.04 -6.01
N ILE A 21 -12.38 7.94 -5.27
CA ILE A 21 -12.63 6.58 -5.73
C ILE A 21 -13.97 6.15 -5.15
N THR A 22 -15.04 6.35 -5.91
CA THR A 22 -16.42 6.12 -5.44
C THR A 22 -16.82 4.64 -5.44
N ASP A 23 -16.02 3.77 -6.04
CA ASP A 23 -16.25 2.32 -6.03
C ASP A 23 -15.76 1.70 -4.71
N ARG A 24 -16.68 1.66 -3.74
CA ARG A 24 -16.42 1.07 -2.43
C ARG A 24 -16.20 -0.44 -2.50
N ALA A 25 -16.93 -1.14 -3.37
CA ALA A 25 -16.78 -2.58 -3.51
C ALA A 25 -15.37 -2.93 -4.00
N TRP A 26 -14.83 -2.15 -4.94
CA TRP A 26 -13.44 -2.28 -5.38
C TRP A 26 -12.44 -2.01 -4.26
N LEU A 27 -12.66 -0.97 -3.45
CA LEU A 27 -11.77 -0.64 -2.32
C LEU A 27 -11.69 -1.81 -1.30
N GLU A 28 -12.82 -2.42 -0.99
CA GLU A 28 -12.90 -3.49 0.01
C GLU A 28 -12.46 -4.86 -0.53
N THR A 29 -12.86 -5.19 -1.76
CA THR A 29 -12.69 -6.56 -2.31
C THR A 29 -11.51 -6.72 -3.25
N THR A 30 -11.00 -5.61 -3.80
CA THR A 30 -9.87 -5.63 -4.74
C THR A 30 -8.66 -4.94 -4.15
N PHE A 31 -8.76 -3.66 -3.78
CA PHE A 31 -7.62 -2.88 -3.30
C PHE A 31 -7.01 -3.46 -2.02
N VAL A 32 -7.82 -3.65 -0.96
CA VAL A 32 -7.31 -4.18 0.32
C VAL A 32 -6.65 -5.56 0.13
N PRO A 33 -7.30 -6.56 -0.51
CA PRO A 33 -6.66 -7.87 -0.75
C PRO A 33 -5.43 -7.80 -1.66
N GLN A 34 -5.39 -6.90 -2.65
CA GLN A 34 -4.22 -6.75 -3.52
C GLN A 34 -3.00 -6.23 -2.76
N VAL A 35 -3.17 -5.21 -1.91
CA VAL A 35 -2.08 -4.68 -1.08
C VAL A 35 -1.59 -5.75 -0.10
N GLN A 36 -2.52 -6.42 0.57
CA GLN A 36 -2.27 -7.57 1.43
C GLN A 36 -1.45 -8.67 0.73
N ASN A 37 -1.81 -9.07 -0.49
CA ASN A 37 -1.17 -10.16 -1.21
C ASN A 37 -0.04 -9.74 -2.16
N ARG A 38 0.42 -8.47 -2.10
CA ARG A 38 1.36 -7.92 -3.08
C ARG A 38 2.68 -8.68 -3.14
N GLY A 39 3.24 -9.05 -1.99
CA GLY A 39 4.50 -9.80 -1.92
C GLY A 39 4.42 -11.15 -2.65
N ALA A 40 3.33 -11.90 -2.44
CA ALA A 40 3.10 -13.18 -3.13
C ALA A 40 2.96 -12.99 -4.65
N ALA A 41 2.29 -11.92 -5.09
CA ALA A 41 2.17 -11.60 -6.52
C ALA A 41 3.54 -11.31 -7.16
N VAL A 42 4.45 -10.63 -6.45
CA VAL A 42 5.81 -10.38 -6.94
C VAL A 42 6.61 -11.68 -7.05
N ILE A 43 6.53 -12.55 -6.03
CA ILE A 43 7.20 -13.86 -6.05
C ILE A 43 6.70 -14.68 -7.22
N LYS A 44 5.38 -14.73 -7.46
CA LYS A 44 4.79 -15.45 -8.58
C LYS A 44 5.31 -14.94 -9.93
N ALA A 45 5.46 -13.62 -10.09
CA ALA A 45 5.90 -13.02 -11.35
C ALA A 45 7.40 -13.13 -11.60
N ARG A 46 8.23 -13.05 -10.55
CA ARG A 46 9.70 -12.95 -10.66
C ARG A 46 10.46 -14.20 -10.21
N GLY A 47 9.79 -15.15 -9.55
CA GLY A 47 10.41 -16.30 -8.88
C GLY A 47 11.26 -15.92 -7.65
N GLN A 48 11.29 -14.64 -7.27
CA GLN A 48 12.11 -14.11 -6.18
C GLN A 48 11.32 -13.12 -5.35
N SER A 49 11.75 -12.89 -4.11
CA SER A 49 11.13 -11.93 -3.21
C SER A 49 11.29 -10.48 -3.72
N SER A 50 10.49 -9.58 -3.15
CA SER A 50 10.51 -8.15 -3.46
C SER A 50 11.64 -7.40 -2.74
N ALA A 51 12.87 -7.92 -2.81
CA ALA A 51 14.02 -7.43 -2.04
C ALA A 51 14.34 -5.95 -2.28
N MET A 52 14.36 -5.50 -3.54
CA MET A 52 14.69 -4.10 -3.88
C MET A 52 13.64 -3.11 -3.35
N SER A 53 12.35 -3.41 -3.49
CA SER A 53 11.31 -2.53 -2.95
C SER A 53 11.25 -2.57 -1.42
N ALA A 54 11.58 -3.70 -0.80
CA ALA A 54 11.72 -3.78 0.66
C ALA A 54 12.88 -2.92 1.16
N ALA A 55 14.03 -2.96 0.48
CA ALA A 55 15.17 -2.08 0.79
C ALA A 55 14.80 -0.59 0.64
N ASN A 56 14.06 -0.23 -0.41
CA ASN A 56 13.56 1.13 -0.57
C ASN A 56 12.63 1.54 0.59
N GLY A 57 11.68 0.67 0.96
CA GLY A 57 10.78 0.92 2.10
C GLY A 57 11.53 1.13 3.41
N ALA A 58 12.62 0.38 3.66
CA ALA A 58 13.46 0.57 4.84
C ALA A 58 14.19 1.93 4.82
N ILE A 59 14.74 2.33 3.67
CA ILE A 59 15.40 3.63 3.49
C ILE A 59 14.41 4.77 3.73
N ASP A 60 13.23 4.71 3.13
CA ASP A 60 12.21 5.74 3.28
C ASP A 60 11.71 5.83 4.74
N HIS A 61 11.57 4.69 5.41
CA HIS A 61 11.23 4.66 6.83
C HIS A 61 12.27 5.39 7.68
N VAL A 62 13.56 5.07 7.52
CA VAL A 62 14.63 5.74 8.28
C VAL A 62 14.67 7.24 7.98
N LYS A 63 14.51 7.65 6.72
CA LYS A 63 14.44 9.08 6.36
C LYS A 63 13.29 9.79 7.09
N SER A 64 12.10 9.18 7.14
CA SER A 64 10.93 9.76 7.81
C SER A 64 11.11 9.94 9.33
N LEU A 65 11.93 9.09 9.98
CA LEU A 65 12.26 9.23 11.40
C LEU A 65 13.22 10.39 11.67
N LEU A 66 14.04 10.75 10.68
CA LEU A 66 15.08 11.78 10.81
C LEU A 66 14.62 13.14 10.27
N THR A 67 13.62 13.17 9.38
CA THR A 67 13.15 14.38 8.70
C THR A 67 11.63 14.51 8.86
N PRO A 68 11.14 15.53 9.59
CA PRO A 68 9.71 15.80 9.72
C PRO A 68 9.03 16.04 8.37
N THR A 69 7.82 15.52 8.22
CA THR A 69 6.98 15.61 7.00
C THR A 69 5.68 16.34 7.26
#